data_AF-A0A0F7XFM3-F1
#
_entry.id   AF-A0A0F7XFM3-F1
#
_cell.length_a   1.000
_cell.length_b   1.000
_cell.length_c   1.000
_cell.angle_alpha   90.00
_cell.angle_beta   90.00
_cell.angle_gamma   90.00
#
_symmetry.space_group_name_H-M   'P 1'
#
loop_
_entity.id
_entity.type
_entity.pdbx_description
1 polymer ?
#
loop_
_entity_poly.entity_id
_entity_poly.type
_entity_poly.pdbx_seq_one_letter_code
_entity_poly.pdbx_strand_id
1 'polypeptide(L)'
;MKSQFSWLVLSSTLACFTSCSTVFAATAENIGPSDSFDGSTNTGTYTPKNTTTGIDYTLTGDITLQNLGDSAALTKGCFSDTTESLSFAGKGYSLSFLNIKSSAEGAALSVTTDKNLSLTGFSSLTFLAAPSSVITTPSGKGAVKCGGDLTFDNNGTILFKQDYCEENGGAISTKNLSLKNSTGSISFEGNKSSATGKKGGAICATGTVDITNNTAPTLFSNNIAEAAGGAINSTGNCTITGNTSLVFSENSVTATAGNGGALSGDADVTISGNQSVTFSGNQAVANGGAIYAKKLTLASGGGGGYLLF
;
A
#
# COMPACT_ATOMS: atom_id res chain seq x y z
N MET A 1 66.00 -35.11 -30.27
CA MET A 1 64.57 -35.21 -29.89
C MET A 1 64.21 -34.01 -29.02
N LYS A 2 63.02 -33.43 -29.24
CA LYS A 2 62.39 -32.21 -28.66
C LYS A 2 62.18 -31.15 -29.75
N SER A 3 61.09 -31.25 -30.53
CA SER A 3 59.70 -30.85 -30.24
C SER A 3 59.45 -29.39 -30.62
N GLN A 4 58.90 -29.18 -31.83
CA GLN A 4 58.14 -27.97 -32.18
C GLN A 4 56.89 -27.88 -31.29
N PHE A 5 56.34 -26.69 -31.05
CA PHE A 5 54.88 -26.43 -31.13
C PHE A 5 54.56 -24.92 -30.94
N SER A 6 54.12 -24.34 -32.06
CA SER A 6 53.01 -23.40 -32.31
C SER A 6 52.62 -22.26 -31.35
N TRP A 7 52.62 -21.09 -31.98
CA TRP A 7 51.95 -19.82 -31.73
C TRP A 7 50.45 -19.93 -31.37
N LEU A 8 49.99 -19.19 -30.35
CA LEU A 8 48.58 -18.80 -30.20
C LEU A 8 48.50 -17.38 -29.64
N VAL A 9 48.06 -16.42 -30.46
CA VAL A 9 47.69 -15.06 -30.03
C VAL A 9 46.20 -15.08 -29.68
N LEU A 10 45.86 -14.73 -28.45
CA LEU A 10 44.50 -14.39 -28.06
C LEU A 10 44.44 -12.88 -27.84
N SER A 11 43.97 -12.17 -28.86
CA SER A 11 43.51 -10.78 -28.78
C SER A 11 42.06 -10.80 -28.28
N SER A 12 41.81 -10.22 -27.12
CA SER A 12 40.46 -10.06 -26.57
C SER A 12 40.13 -8.57 -26.46
N THR A 13 39.52 -8.03 -27.51
CA THR A 13 38.77 -6.77 -27.42
C THR A 13 37.42 -7.06 -26.76
N LEU A 14 37.31 -6.69 -25.48
CA LEU A 14 36.06 -6.69 -24.73
C LEU A 14 35.22 -5.48 -25.15
N ALA A 15 34.35 -5.65 -26.14
CA ALA A 15 33.30 -4.68 -26.44
C ALA A 15 32.08 -4.98 -25.55
N CYS A 16 32.04 -4.37 -24.36
CA CYS A 16 30.82 -4.37 -23.55
C CYS A 16 29.90 -3.27 -24.11
N PHE A 17 28.88 -3.69 -24.85
CA PHE A 17 27.78 -2.85 -25.26
C PHE A 17 27.06 -2.33 -24.01
N THR A 18 27.27 -1.06 -23.66
CA THR A 18 26.40 -0.35 -22.72
C THR A 18 25.04 -0.21 -23.38
N SER A 19 24.09 -1.07 -22.98
CA SER A 19 22.68 -0.82 -23.18
C SER A 19 22.32 0.45 -22.43
N CYS A 20 22.41 1.59 -23.10
CA CYS A 20 21.83 2.84 -22.64
C CYS A 20 20.31 2.64 -22.67
N SER A 21 19.75 2.09 -21.59
CA SER A 21 18.32 2.18 -21.35
C SER A 21 18.01 3.65 -21.22
N THR A 22 17.33 4.21 -22.21
CA THR A 22 16.76 5.55 -22.15
C THR A 22 15.74 5.55 -21.02
N VAL A 23 16.19 5.87 -19.81
CA VAL A 23 15.32 6.26 -18.71
C VAL A 23 14.77 7.62 -19.13
N PHE A 24 13.56 7.63 -19.71
CA PHE A 24 12.81 8.86 -19.77
C PHE A 24 12.58 9.28 -18.31
N ALA A 25 13.24 10.35 -17.88
CA ALA A 25 12.99 10.92 -16.57
C ALA A 25 11.50 11.27 -16.50
N ALA A 26 10.83 10.86 -15.42
CA ALA A 26 9.44 11.21 -15.19
C ALA A 26 9.30 12.74 -15.21
N THR A 27 8.20 13.23 -15.77
CA THR A 27 7.93 14.67 -15.80
C THR A 27 7.60 15.16 -14.39
N ALA A 28 8.23 16.25 -13.94
CA ALA A 28 7.95 16.82 -12.62
C ALA A 28 6.78 17.82 -12.68
N GLU A 29 5.86 17.75 -11.72
CA GLU A 29 4.71 18.67 -11.61
C GLU A 29 4.57 19.16 -10.17
N ASN A 30 4.35 20.47 -10.00
CA ASN A 30 4.00 21.04 -8.70
C ASN A 30 2.48 21.07 -8.55
N ILE A 31 1.99 20.53 -7.44
CA ILE A 31 0.57 20.59 -7.05
C ILE A 31 0.44 21.28 -5.69
N GLY A 32 -0.69 21.90 -5.42
CA GLY A 32 -0.89 22.67 -4.19
C GLY A 32 -2.35 22.97 -3.90
N PRO A 33 -2.64 23.97 -3.05
CA PRO A 33 -4.00 24.23 -2.58
C PRO A 33 -5.02 24.49 -3.70
N SER A 34 -4.58 25.01 -4.85
CA SER A 34 -5.42 25.20 -6.03
C SER A 34 -5.93 23.90 -6.68
N ASP A 35 -5.28 22.76 -6.40
CA ASP A 35 -5.70 21.43 -6.85
C ASP A 35 -6.71 20.80 -5.88
N SER A 36 -7.01 21.44 -4.75
CA SER A 36 -8.07 20.98 -3.85
C SER A 36 -9.45 21.11 -4.49
N PHE A 37 -10.37 20.23 -4.11
CA PHE A 37 -11.71 20.23 -4.63
C PHE A 37 -12.69 19.68 -3.59
N ASP A 38 -13.81 20.36 -3.41
CA ASP A 38 -14.94 19.89 -2.60
C ASP A 38 -16.21 19.83 -3.46
N GLY A 39 -16.67 18.62 -3.77
CA GLY A 39 -17.86 18.43 -4.59
C GLY A 39 -19.18 18.81 -3.91
N SER A 40 -19.17 19.09 -2.61
CA SER A 40 -20.36 19.59 -1.90
C SER A 40 -20.57 21.10 -2.06
N THR A 41 -19.50 21.86 -2.30
CA THR A 41 -19.55 23.33 -2.42
C THR A 41 -19.22 23.83 -3.83
N ASN A 42 -18.46 23.06 -4.62
CA ASN A 42 -18.09 23.45 -5.97
C ASN A 42 -19.16 23.00 -6.98
N THR A 43 -19.59 23.92 -7.83
CA THR A 43 -20.54 23.64 -8.93
C THR A 43 -19.87 23.07 -10.18
N GLY A 44 -18.54 23.02 -10.22
CA GLY A 44 -17.77 22.44 -11.31
C GLY A 44 -17.71 20.91 -11.25
N THR A 45 -17.22 20.28 -12.31
CA THR A 45 -16.92 18.84 -12.31
C THR A 45 -15.46 18.64 -11.94
N TYR A 46 -15.19 17.83 -10.91
CA TYR A 46 -13.82 17.41 -10.62
C TYR A 46 -13.24 16.62 -11.79
N THR A 47 -12.02 16.98 -12.21
CA THR A 47 -11.29 16.28 -13.27
C THR A 47 -10.08 15.57 -12.67
N PRO A 48 -10.04 14.23 -12.69
CA PRO A 48 -8.88 13.49 -12.19
C PRO A 48 -7.61 13.75 -13.01
N LYS A 49 -6.45 13.77 -12.34
CA LYS A 49 -5.12 13.93 -12.95
C LYS A 49 -4.59 12.58 -13.45
N ASN A 50 -4.88 12.29 -14.72
CA ASN A 50 -4.53 11.02 -15.36
C ASN A 50 -3.39 11.23 -16.36
N THR A 51 -2.41 10.33 -16.36
CA THR A 51 -1.25 10.37 -17.26
C THR A 51 -0.89 8.98 -17.79
N THR A 52 0.06 8.94 -18.72
CA THR A 52 0.68 7.72 -19.26
C THR A 52 2.20 7.86 -19.40
N THR A 53 2.79 8.88 -18.79
CA THR A 53 4.21 9.22 -18.97
C THR A 53 5.01 9.16 -17.68
N GLY A 54 4.33 8.86 -16.56
CA GLY A 54 4.88 8.97 -15.22
C GLY A 54 5.04 10.43 -14.82
N ILE A 55 4.69 10.72 -13.57
CA ILE A 55 4.81 12.08 -13.02
C ILE A 55 5.39 12.01 -11.61
N ASP A 56 6.34 12.91 -11.37
CA ASP A 56 6.88 13.22 -10.05
C ASP A 56 6.17 14.46 -9.49
N TYR A 57 5.12 14.24 -8.71
CA TYR A 57 4.36 15.31 -8.07
C TYR A 57 5.10 15.85 -6.84
N THR A 58 5.20 17.17 -6.74
CA THR A 58 5.73 17.85 -5.55
C THR A 58 4.67 18.77 -4.97
N LEU A 59 4.33 18.56 -3.69
CA LEU A 59 3.39 19.42 -2.99
C LEU A 59 4.03 20.77 -2.65
N THR A 60 3.27 21.82 -2.89
CA THR A 60 3.60 23.22 -2.58
C THR A 60 2.70 23.80 -1.49
N GLY A 61 1.71 23.03 -1.03
CA GLY A 61 0.79 23.33 0.06
C GLY A 61 -0.17 22.16 0.28
N ASP A 62 -1.04 22.28 1.28
CA ASP A 62 -2.03 21.25 1.63
C ASP A 62 -3.07 21.06 0.52
N ILE A 63 -3.44 19.80 0.27
CA ILE A 63 -4.42 19.42 -0.74
C ILE A 63 -5.51 18.56 -0.10
N THR A 64 -6.77 18.95 -0.30
CA THR A 64 -7.93 18.13 0.07
C THR A 64 -8.85 17.93 -1.13
N LEU A 65 -9.06 16.66 -1.47
CA LEU A 65 -9.99 16.20 -2.48
C LEU A 65 -11.13 15.49 -1.75
N GLN A 66 -12.33 16.10 -1.76
CA GLN A 66 -13.45 15.62 -0.96
C GLN A 66 -14.80 15.64 -1.65
N ASN A 67 -15.67 14.73 -1.23
CA ASN A 67 -17.06 14.61 -1.70
C ASN A 67 -17.13 14.49 -3.23
N LEU A 68 -16.28 13.63 -3.79
CA LEU A 68 -16.15 13.46 -5.24
C LEU A 68 -17.06 12.34 -5.73
N GLY A 69 -17.62 12.50 -6.92
CA GLY A 69 -18.39 11.45 -7.60
C GLY A 69 -19.86 11.33 -7.16
N ASP A 70 -20.42 12.35 -6.51
CA ASP A 70 -21.82 12.37 -6.05
C ASP A 70 -22.85 12.32 -7.17
N SER A 71 -22.67 13.14 -8.20
CA SER A 71 -23.58 13.15 -9.37
C SER A 71 -23.36 11.94 -10.28
N ALA A 72 -22.09 11.56 -10.46
CA ALA A 72 -21.67 10.39 -11.20
C ALA A 72 -20.33 9.93 -10.63
N ALA A 73 -20.24 8.65 -10.27
CA ALA A 73 -19.04 8.09 -9.70
C ALA A 73 -17.83 8.24 -10.64
N LEU A 74 -16.66 8.48 -10.05
CA LEU A 74 -15.42 8.56 -10.80
C LEU A 74 -15.10 7.20 -11.45
N THR A 75 -14.64 7.22 -12.69
CA THR A 75 -14.21 6.03 -13.44
C THR A 75 -12.69 5.89 -13.50
N LYS A 76 -11.96 6.89 -12.97
CA LYS A 76 -10.51 6.90 -12.79
C LYS A 76 -10.17 7.40 -11.39
N GLY A 77 -9.05 6.93 -10.85
CA GLY A 77 -8.53 7.43 -9.58
C GLY A 77 -8.21 8.92 -9.68
N CYS A 78 -8.31 9.64 -8.56
CA CYS A 78 -8.01 11.08 -8.50
C CYS A 78 -6.65 11.42 -9.12
N PHE A 79 -5.66 10.54 -8.93
CA PHE A 79 -4.42 10.50 -9.68
C PHE A 79 -4.25 9.10 -10.28
N SER A 80 -3.94 9.03 -11.58
CA SER A 80 -3.69 7.73 -12.21
C SER A 80 -2.60 7.74 -13.28
N ASP A 81 -1.90 6.62 -13.39
CA ASP A 81 -1.05 6.27 -14.52
C ASP A 81 -1.28 4.81 -14.95
N THR A 82 -1.38 4.58 -16.25
CA THR A 82 -1.66 3.26 -16.82
C THR A 82 -0.45 2.59 -17.49
N THR A 83 0.72 3.21 -17.51
CA THR A 83 1.89 2.74 -18.25
C THR A 83 3.21 2.94 -17.50
N GLU A 84 3.30 3.96 -16.64
CA GLU A 84 4.50 4.34 -15.92
C GLU A 84 4.26 4.53 -14.42
N SER A 85 5.33 4.85 -13.68
CA SER A 85 5.29 5.03 -12.22
C SER A 85 4.84 6.43 -11.84
N LEU A 86 4.26 6.58 -10.65
CA LEU A 86 3.99 7.88 -10.03
C LEU A 86 4.80 8.05 -8.76
N SER A 87 5.26 9.27 -8.50
CA SER A 87 5.85 9.62 -7.21
C SER A 87 5.24 10.90 -6.67
N PHE A 88 5.15 10.99 -5.35
CA PHE A 88 4.69 12.19 -4.66
C PHE A 88 5.64 12.55 -3.52
N ALA A 89 6.15 13.77 -3.57
CA ALA A 89 6.90 14.40 -2.50
C ALA A 89 5.99 15.37 -1.74
N GLY A 90 5.59 14.99 -0.52
CA GLY A 90 4.71 15.77 0.35
C GLY A 90 5.35 17.05 0.90
N LYS A 91 6.69 17.10 1.05
CA LYS A 91 7.44 18.28 1.54
C LYS A 91 6.93 18.86 2.88
N GLY A 92 6.32 18.03 3.72
CA GLY A 92 5.71 18.43 4.99
C GLY A 92 4.27 18.93 4.88
N TYR A 93 3.67 18.88 3.69
CA TYR A 93 2.25 19.17 3.47
C TYR A 93 1.39 17.90 3.53
N SER A 94 0.09 18.12 3.59
CA SER A 94 -0.93 17.07 3.65
C SER A 94 -1.58 16.81 2.28
N LEU A 95 -1.96 15.56 2.06
CA LEU A 95 -2.80 15.15 0.94
C LEU A 95 -3.92 14.25 1.47
N SER A 96 -5.16 14.70 1.27
CA SER A 96 -6.35 14.06 1.82
C SER A 96 -7.36 13.73 0.73
N PHE A 97 -7.87 12.50 0.75
CA PHE A 97 -8.94 11.99 -0.09
C PHE A 97 -10.11 11.56 0.80
N LEU A 98 -11.22 12.30 0.76
CA LEU A 98 -12.32 12.16 1.71
C LEU A 98 -13.63 11.91 0.97
N ASN A 99 -14.35 10.84 1.30
CA ASN A 99 -15.66 10.52 0.71
C ASN A 99 -15.62 10.49 -0.83
N ILE A 100 -14.83 9.57 -1.39
CA ILE A 100 -14.68 9.44 -2.84
C ILE A 100 -15.62 8.36 -3.36
N LYS A 101 -16.60 8.74 -4.18
CA LYS A 101 -17.47 7.78 -4.88
C LYS A 101 -16.84 7.42 -6.22
N SER A 102 -16.31 6.21 -6.33
CA SER A 102 -15.54 5.78 -7.51
C SER A 102 -15.70 4.30 -7.78
N SER A 103 -15.72 3.95 -9.07
CA SER A 103 -15.58 2.58 -9.59
C SER A 103 -14.18 2.28 -10.12
N ALA A 104 -13.28 3.26 -10.05
CA ALA A 104 -11.92 3.14 -10.54
C ALA A 104 -11.11 2.16 -9.71
N GLU A 105 -10.17 1.48 -10.37
CA GLU A 105 -9.07 0.78 -9.70
C GLU A 105 -8.28 1.78 -8.84
N GLY A 106 -8.39 1.74 -7.52
CA GLY A 106 -7.83 2.79 -6.67
C GLY A 106 -8.57 4.13 -6.84
N ALA A 107 -9.52 4.42 -5.96
CA ALA A 107 -10.33 5.64 -6.04
C ALA A 107 -9.50 6.92 -5.87
N ALA A 108 -8.45 6.88 -5.05
CA ALA A 108 -7.54 7.98 -4.85
C ALA A 108 -6.34 7.89 -5.79
N LEU A 109 -5.59 6.79 -5.72
CA LEU A 109 -4.34 6.62 -6.44
C LEU A 109 -4.34 5.30 -7.22
N SER A 110 -3.97 5.37 -8.49
CA SER A 110 -4.00 4.22 -9.39
C SER A 110 -2.77 4.14 -10.28
N VAL A 111 -1.96 3.10 -10.09
CA VAL A 111 -0.88 2.70 -11.00
C VAL A 111 -1.13 1.23 -11.36
N THR A 112 -1.78 0.95 -12.48
CA THR A 112 -2.34 -0.40 -12.74
C THR A 112 -1.37 -1.38 -13.40
N THR A 113 -0.24 -0.91 -13.91
CA THR A 113 0.84 -1.74 -14.48
C THR A 113 1.81 -2.21 -13.39
N ASP A 114 2.71 -3.15 -13.72
CA ASP A 114 3.84 -3.54 -12.84
C ASP A 114 4.87 -2.39 -12.75
N LYS A 115 4.41 -1.29 -12.18
CA LYS A 115 5.06 0.02 -12.03
C LYS A 115 4.78 0.54 -10.64
N ASN A 116 5.60 1.48 -10.20
CA ASN A 116 5.73 1.80 -8.79
C ASN A 116 4.93 3.05 -8.43
N LEU A 117 4.51 3.11 -7.16
CA LEU A 117 3.91 4.28 -6.55
C LEU A 117 4.69 4.64 -5.28
N SER A 118 5.26 5.84 -5.24
CA SER A 118 6.04 6.32 -4.09
C SER A 118 5.37 7.52 -3.43
N LEU A 119 5.19 7.47 -2.11
CA LEU A 119 4.55 8.48 -1.29
C LEU A 119 5.49 8.85 -0.13
N THR A 120 6.13 10.02 -0.22
CA THR A 120 7.20 10.38 0.72
C THR A 120 7.09 11.79 1.29
N GLY A 121 7.45 11.96 2.56
CA GLY A 121 7.64 13.27 3.17
C GLY A 121 6.35 14.06 3.43
N PHE A 122 5.20 13.40 3.53
CA PHE A 122 3.95 14.07 3.89
C PHE A 122 3.88 14.34 5.40
N SER A 123 3.26 15.45 5.82
CA SER A 123 2.86 15.60 7.23
C SER A 123 1.65 14.75 7.58
N SER A 124 0.72 14.61 6.64
CA SER A 124 -0.44 13.72 6.75
C SER A 124 -0.85 13.19 5.38
N LEU A 125 -1.06 11.87 5.29
CA LEU A 125 -1.72 11.19 4.19
C LEU A 125 -3.02 10.59 4.69
N THR A 126 -4.15 11.03 4.15
CA THR A 126 -5.47 10.55 4.59
C THR A 126 -6.29 10.02 3.43
N PHE A 127 -6.79 8.80 3.61
CA PHE A 127 -7.77 8.14 2.77
C PHE A 127 -8.93 7.76 3.69
N LEU A 128 -10.05 8.46 3.52
CA LEU A 128 -11.24 8.25 4.33
C LEU A 128 -12.41 7.98 3.41
N ALA A 129 -12.93 6.76 3.48
CA ALA A 129 -14.07 6.34 2.69
C ALA A 129 -13.84 6.61 1.18
N ALA A 130 -12.68 6.18 0.69
CA ALA A 130 -12.18 6.43 -0.65
C ALA A 130 -11.87 5.11 -1.37
N PRO A 131 -12.85 4.30 -1.79
CA PRO A 131 -14.28 4.57 -1.74
C PRO A 131 -14.94 4.02 -0.49
N SER A 132 -16.09 4.59 -0.14
CA SER A 132 -16.89 4.17 1.03
C SER A 132 -17.60 2.83 0.81
N SER A 133 -17.71 2.04 1.88
CA SER A 133 -18.55 0.82 1.92
C SER A 133 -20.07 1.07 1.84
N VAL A 134 -20.50 2.33 1.96
CA VAL A 134 -21.92 2.73 1.85
C VAL A 134 -22.38 2.74 0.39
N ILE A 135 -21.48 2.53 -0.57
CA ILE A 135 -21.80 2.52 -2.00
C ILE A 135 -21.87 1.09 -2.49
N THR A 136 -23.09 0.58 -2.58
CA THR A 136 -23.39 -0.70 -3.22
C THR A 136 -23.30 -0.63 -4.75
N THR A 137 -23.31 0.58 -5.32
CA THR A 137 -23.17 0.83 -6.76
C THR A 137 -22.67 2.26 -7.03
N PRO A 138 -21.56 2.44 -7.77
CA PRO A 138 -20.73 1.38 -8.37
C PRO A 138 -19.80 0.71 -7.34
N SER A 139 -19.30 -0.47 -7.71
CA SER A 139 -18.42 -1.28 -6.87
C SER A 139 -17.10 -0.59 -6.58
N GLY A 140 -16.76 -0.46 -5.29
CA GLY A 140 -15.50 0.11 -4.84
C GLY A 140 -14.31 -0.80 -5.11
N LYS A 141 -13.15 -0.24 -5.44
CA LYS A 141 -11.91 -0.99 -5.71
C LYS A 141 -10.71 -0.45 -4.92
N GLY A 142 -10.93 -0.16 -3.64
CA GLY A 142 -9.94 0.33 -2.70
C GLY A 142 -9.47 1.75 -2.98
N ALA A 143 -8.72 2.32 -2.04
CA ALA A 143 -8.16 3.66 -2.14
C ALA A 143 -6.95 3.72 -3.05
N VAL A 144 -6.09 2.72 -2.94
CA VAL A 144 -4.82 2.68 -3.66
C VAL A 144 -4.68 1.36 -4.40
N LYS A 145 -4.48 1.45 -5.72
CA LYS A 145 -4.07 0.34 -6.57
C LYS A 145 -2.67 0.60 -7.10
N CYS A 146 -1.76 -0.35 -6.89
CA CYS A 146 -0.40 -0.26 -7.42
C CYS A 146 0.09 -1.63 -7.92
N GLY A 147 0.17 -1.85 -9.23
CA GLY A 147 0.55 -3.14 -9.79
C GLY A 147 2.01 -3.54 -9.56
N GLY A 148 2.89 -2.57 -9.23
CA GLY A 148 4.28 -2.80 -8.80
C GLY A 148 4.49 -2.48 -7.32
N ASP A 149 5.62 -1.84 -7.00
CA ASP A 149 6.01 -1.54 -5.62
C ASP A 149 5.33 -0.27 -5.11
N LEU A 150 4.56 -0.40 -4.03
CA LEU A 150 4.00 0.72 -3.29
C LEU A 150 4.89 1.04 -2.08
N THR A 151 5.42 2.26 -2.04
CA THR A 151 6.30 2.72 -0.96
C THR A 151 5.71 3.92 -0.23
N PHE A 152 5.58 3.81 1.09
CA PHE A 152 5.40 4.92 2.01
C PHE A 152 6.71 5.09 2.79
N ASP A 153 7.37 6.24 2.64
CA ASP A 153 8.66 6.50 3.29
C ASP A 153 8.71 7.89 3.92
N ASN A 154 9.13 7.94 5.19
CA ASN A 154 9.38 9.18 5.92
C ASN A 154 8.15 10.10 5.95
N ASN A 155 6.98 9.54 6.25
CA ASN A 155 5.75 10.30 6.42
C ASN A 155 5.47 10.58 7.91
N GLY A 156 4.71 11.64 8.16
CA GLY A 156 4.09 11.92 9.45
C GLY A 156 2.95 10.94 9.69
N THR A 157 1.71 11.42 9.67
CA THR A 157 0.53 10.56 9.86
C THR A 157 0.13 9.89 8.54
N ILE A 158 -0.24 8.60 8.59
CA ILE A 158 -0.90 7.89 7.49
C ILE A 158 -2.19 7.28 8.02
N LEU A 159 -3.33 7.62 7.39
CA LEU A 159 -4.64 7.12 7.77
C LEU A 159 -5.36 6.53 6.55
N PHE A 160 -5.78 5.27 6.67
CA PHE A 160 -6.72 4.60 5.78
C PHE A 160 -7.92 4.17 6.61
N LYS A 161 -9.09 4.73 6.33
CA LYS A 161 -10.26 4.54 7.18
C LYS A 161 -11.53 4.34 6.38
N GLN A 162 -12.24 3.27 6.70
CA GLN A 162 -13.52 2.91 6.07
C GLN A 162 -13.43 2.78 4.53
N ASP A 163 -12.25 2.46 4.02
CA ASP A 163 -12.06 2.19 2.61
C ASP A 163 -12.62 0.81 2.24
N TYR A 164 -13.17 0.72 1.04
CA TYR A 164 -13.91 -0.45 0.58
C TYR A 164 -13.43 -0.97 -0.77
N CYS A 165 -13.33 -2.29 -0.86
CA CYS A 165 -13.00 -3.00 -2.08
C CYS A 165 -13.89 -4.24 -2.24
N GLU A 166 -14.49 -4.40 -3.42
CA GLU A 166 -15.11 -5.68 -3.85
C GLU A 166 -14.08 -6.67 -4.39
N GLU A 167 -12.81 -6.30 -4.39
CA GLU A 167 -11.69 -7.16 -4.71
C GLU A 167 -10.77 -7.32 -3.49
N ASN A 168 -9.53 -7.74 -3.71
CA ASN A 168 -8.55 -7.88 -2.63
C ASN A 168 -8.03 -6.50 -2.20
N GLY A 169 -7.76 -6.33 -0.91
CA GLY A 169 -7.20 -5.09 -0.37
C GLY A 169 -8.26 -4.03 -0.18
N GLY A 170 -8.95 -4.01 0.97
CA GLY A 170 -10.04 -3.07 1.23
C GLY A 170 -9.64 -1.60 1.09
N ALA A 171 -8.41 -1.26 1.51
CA ALA A 171 -7.80 0.04 1.27
C ALA A 171 -6.74 -0.02 0.16
N ILE A 172 -5.85 -1.01 0.21
CA ILE A 172 -4.65 -1.10 -0.64
C ILE A 172 -4.57 -2.45 -1.33
N SER A 173 -4.45 -2.44 -2.66
CA SER A 173 -4.08 -3.60 -3.47
C SER A 173 -2.76 -3.32 -4.17
N THR A 174 -1.74 -4.14 -3.90
CA THR A 174 -0.42 -3.95 -4.51
C THR A 174 0.34 -5.26 -4.80
N LYS A 175 1.48 -5.17 -5.49
CA LYS A 175 2.43 -6.29 -5.59
C LYS A 175 3.31 -6.33 -4.35
N ASN A 176 4.17 -5.34 -4.14
CA ASN A 176 4.99 -5.24 -2.93
C ASN A 176 4.63 -3.97 -2.16
N LEU A 177 4.56 -4.08 -0.83
CA LEU A 177 4.36 -2.94 0.06
C LEU A 177 5.61 -2.70 0.91
N SER A 178 6.10 -1.46 0.91
CA SER A 178 7.07 -0.96 1.89
C SER A 178 6.47 0.20 2.67
N LEU A 179 6.30 0.01 3.97
CA LEU A 179 5.79 1.02 4.91
C LEU A 179 6.88 1.29 5.96
N LYS A 180 7.63 2.38 5.77
CA LYS A 180 8.87 2.57 6.51
C LYS A 180 9.15 3.99 6.97
N ASN A 181 9.98 4.07 8.00
CA ASN A 181 10.57 5.30 8.54
C ASN A 181 9.55 6.38 8.90
N SER A 182 8.28 6.02 9.13
CA SER A 182 7.27 7.01 9.49
C SER A 182 7.49 7.46 10.92
N THR A 183 7.31 8.76 11.13
CA THR A 183 7.52 9.45 12.42
C THR A 183 6.21 9.85 13.08
N GLY A 184 5.10 9.88 12.33
CA GLY A 184 3.75 9.97 12.87
C GLY A 184 3.02 8.63 12.80
N SER A 185 1.83 8.59 13.41
CA SER A 185 1.06 7.35 13.54
C SER A 185 0.58 6.83 12.18
N ILE A 186 0.61 5.51 12.02
CA ILE A 186 0.01 4.85 10.86
C ILE A 186 -1.23 4.11 11.32
N SER A 187 -2.37 4.25 10.62
CA SER A 187 -3.62 3.61 11.03
C SER A 187 -4.44 3.13 9.85
N PHE A 188 -4.85 1.87 9.91
CA PHE A 188 -5.79 1.22 9.01
C PHE A 188 -7.01 0.81 9.82
N GLU A 189 -8.12 1.53 9.66
CA GLU A 189 -9.30 1.42 10.51
C GLU A 189 -10.58 1.11 9.73
N GLY A 190 -11.23 -0.01 10.03
CA GLY A 190 -12.55 -0.29 9.46
C GLY A 190 -12.55 -0.53 7.95
N ASN A 191 -11.40 -0.84 7.36
CA ASN A 191 -11.29 -1.10 5.92
C ASN A 191 -11.84 -2.50 5.61
N LYS A 192 -12.44 -2.66 4.43
CA LYS A 192 -13.18 -3.87 4.11
C LYS A 192 -12.97 -4.36 2.69
N SER A 193 -12.61 -5.64 2.59
CA SER A 193 -12.62 -6.45 1.36
C SER A 193 -13.72 -7.51 1.50
N SER A 194 -14.94 -7.24 0.99
CA SER A 194 -16.13 -8.02 1.38
C SER A 194 -16.67 -9.01 0.36
N ALA A 195 -16.16 -9.02 -0.88
CA ALA A 195 -16.67 -9.97 -1.85
C ALA A 195 -16.14 -11.38 -1.56
N THR A 196 -16.89 -12.39 -2.00
CA THR A 196 -16.54 -13.79 -1.78
C THR A 196 -15.16 -14.13 -2.34
N GLY A 197 -14.34 -14.82 -1.53
CA GLY A 197 -12.99 -15.24 -1.87
C GLY A 197 -11.93 -14.15 -1.75
N LYS A 198 -12.28 -12.93 -1.33
CA LYS A 198 -11.34 -11.79 -1.31
C LYS A 198 -10.58 -11.68 0.00
N LYS A 199 -9.34 -11.22 -0.09
CA LYS A 199 -8.33 -11.22 0.98
C LYS A 199 -7.85 -9.80 1.31
N GLY A 200 -7.30 -9.61 2.50
CA GLY A 200 -6.65 -8.37 2.90
C GLY A 200 -7.65 -7.25 3.16
N GLY A 201 -8.24 -7.21 4.36
CA GLY A 201 -9.32 -6.26 4.64
C GLY A 201 -8.84 -4.81 4.64
N ALA A 202 -7.59 -4.56 5.02
CA ALA A 202 -6.90 -3.30 4.74
C ALA A 202 -5.98 -3.43 3.51
N ILE A 203 -5.09 -4.41 3.54
CA ILE A 203 -3.97 -4.52 2.59
C ILE A 203 -3.95 -5.92 1.98
N CYS A 204 -3.89 -6.00 0.66
CA CYS A 204 -3.51 -7.22 -0.04
C CYS A 204 -2.29 -6.97 -0.93
N ALA A 205 -1.22 -7.74 -0.68
CA ALA A 205 -0.01 -7.75 -1.49
C ALA A 205 0.17 -9.12 -2.19
N THR A 206 0.37 -9.11 -3.51
CA THR A 206 0.68 -10.34 -4.28
C THR A 206 2.16 -10.73 -4.24
N GLY A 207 2.96 -9.94 -3.54
CA GLY A 207 4.37 -10.14 -3.22
C GLY A 207 4.59 -9.84 -1.73
N THR A 208 5.61 -9.05 -1.41
CA THR A 208 6.04 -8.82 -0.03
C THR A 208 5.26 -7.72 0.69
N VAL A 209 5.24 -7.80 2.02
CA VAL A 209 4.80 -6.71 2.89
C VAL A 209 5.90 -6.45 3.92
N ASP A 210 6.52 -5.27 3.85
CA ASP A 210 7.58 -4.86 4.76
C ASP A 210 7.14 -3.62 5.56
N ILE A 211 6.91 -3.81 6.86
CA ILE A 211 6.58 -2.75 7.82
C ILE A 211 7.80 -2.54 8.71
N THR A 212 8.55 -1.47 8.47
CA THR A 212 9.90 -1.34 9.05
C THR A 212 10.22 0.02 9.64
N ASN A 213 10.89 0.05 10.79
CA ASN A 213 11.47 1.27 11.37
C ASN A 213 10.45 2.43 11.58
N ASN A 214 9.18 2.11 11.83
CA ASN A 214 8.18 3.12 12.17
C ASN A 214 8.29 3.45 13.67
N THR A 215 8.51 4.72 13.97
CA THR A 215 8.87 5.20 15.32
C THR A 215 7.67 5.67 16.13
N ALA A 216 6.55 5.92 15.47
CA ALA A 216 5.25 6.12 16.10
C ALA A 216 4.38 4.84 15.99
N PRO A 217 3.26 4.77 16.72
CA PRO A 217 2.39 3.59 16.70
C PRO A 217 1.79 3.31 15.31
N THR A 218 1.81 2.04 14.93
CA THR A 218 1.10 1.52 13.76
C THR A 218 -0.08 0.67 14.22
N LEU A 219 -1.29 0.98 13.74
CA LEU A 219 -2.54 0.35 14.14
C LEU A 219 -3.26 -0.24 12.93
N PHE A 220 -3.71 -1.49 13.07
CA PHE A 220 -4.69 -2.13 12.21
C PHE A 220 -5.89 -2.48 13.08
N SER A 221 -7.01 -1.78 12.92
CA SER A 221 -8.21 -1.99 13.72
C SER A 221 -9.46 -2.24 12.88
N ASN A 222 -10.29 -3.19 13.32
CA ASN A 222 -11.62 -3.42 12.74
C ASN A 222 -11.62 -3.66 11.23
N ASN A 223 -10.50 -4.14 10.66
CA ASN A 223 -10.45 -4.45 9.24
C ASN A 223 -11.05 -5.84 8.98
N ILE A 224 -11.77 -5.96 7.86
CA ILE A 224 -12.54 -7.16 7.56
C ILE A 224 -12.22 -7.65 6.14
N ALA A 225 -11.80 -8.90 6.02
CA ALA A 225 -11.74 -9.61 4.75
C ALA A 225 -12.76 -10.74 4.73
N GLU A 226 -13.09 -11.24 3.54
CA GLU A 226 -13.92 -12.43 3.44
C GLU A 226 -13.08 -13.69 3.70
N ALA A 227 -11.99 -13.92 2.96
CA ALA A 227 -11.28 -15.20 2.92
C ALA A 227 -10.00 -15.27 3.75
N ALA A 228 -9.17 -14.22 3.80
CA ALA A 228 -7.90 -14.30 4.51
C ALA A 228 -7.33 -12.92 4.87
N GLY A 229 -6.66 -12.83 6.03
CA GLY A 229 -5.93 -11.64 6.43
C GLY A 229 -6.87 -10.46 6.65
N GLY A 230 -7.63 -10.47 7.76
CA GLY A 230 -8.63 -9.43 8.01
C GLY A 230 -8.04 -8.02 8.01
N ALA A 231 -6.78 -7.84 8.41
CA ALA A 231 -6.01 -6.63 8.11
C ALA A 231 -5.12 -6.82 6.87
N ILE A 232 -4.19 -7.76 6.93
CA ILE A 232 -3.11 -7.90 5.93
C ILE A 232 -3.15 -9.30 5.32
N ASN A 233 -3.18 -9.37 4.00
CA ASN A 233 -2.82 -10.57 3.25
C ASN A 233 -1.55 -10.33 2.43
N SER A 234 -0.62 -11.27 2.49
CA SER A 234 0.58 -11.30 1.66
C SER A 234 0.78 -12.70 1.11
N THR A 235 0.99 -12.82 -0.21
CA THR A 235 1.37 -14.11 -0.81
C THR A 235 2.87 -14.35 -0.79
N GLY A 236 3.67 -13.28 -0.70
CA GLY A 236 5.11 -13.32 -0.43
C GLY A 236 5.42 -13.23 1.06
N ASN A 237 6.68 -12.90 1.36
CA ASN A 237 7.12 -12.75 2.75
C ASN A 237 6.50 -11.50 3.38
N CYS A 238 6.10 -11.62 4.64
CA CYS A 238 5.71 -10.49 5.46
C CYS A 238 6.76 -10.24 6.55
N THR A 239 7.41 -9.08 6.51
CA THR A 239 8.44 -8.67 7.46
C THR A 239 7.95 -7.49 8.28
N ILE A 240 7.95 -7.66 9.61
CA ILE A 240 7.61 -6.62 10.56
C ILE A 240 8.80 -6.44 11.48
N THR A 241 9.57 -5.36 11.30
CA THR A 241 10.81 -5.18 12.06
C THR A 241 11.17 -3.75 12.44
N GLY A 242 11.81 -3.58 13.59
CA GLY A 242 12.31 -2.28 14.05
C GLY A 242 11.22 -1.25 14.37
N ASN A 243 9.96 -1.67 14.54
CA ASN A 243 8.87 -0.75 14.86
C ASN A 243 8.76 -0.53 16.36
N THR A 244 8.34 0.67 16.75
CA THR A 244 8.12 1.01 18.17
C THR A 244 6.89 0.29 18.71
N SER A 245 5.75 0.41 18.02
CA SER A 245 4.54 -0.31 18.42
C SER A 245 3.73 -0.71 17.18
N LEU A 246 3.29 -1.97 17.16
CA LEU A 246 2.37 -2.48 16.16
C LEU A 246 1.17 -3.16 16.85
N VAL A 247 -0.04 -2.71 16.54
CA VAL A 247 -1.26 -3.24 17.14
C VAL A 247 -2.21 -3.72 16.05
N PHE A 248 -2.65 -4.97 16.16
CA PHE A 248 -3.75 -5.55 15.40
C PHE A 248 -4.90 -5.79 16.36
N SER A 249 -5.97 -5.01 16.23
CA SER A 249 -7.13 -5.08 17.12
C SER A 249 -8.42 -5.36 16.35
N GLU A 250 -9.18 -6.37 16.75
CA GLU A 250 -10.54 -6.62 16.23
C GLU A 250 -10.59 -6.81 14.70
N ASN A 251 -9.50 -7.25 14.08
CA ASN A 251 -9.53 -7.59 12.66
C ASN A 251 -10.16 -8.97 12.48
N SER A 252 -10.92 -9.16 11.42
CA SER A 252 -11.64 -10.42 11.23
C SER A 252 -11.71 -10.91 9.79
N VAL A 253 -11.86 -12.23 9.66
CA VAL A 253 -12.26 -12.88 8.40
C VAL A 253 -13.60 -13.57 8.59
N THR A 254 -14.49 -13.47 7.59
CA THR A 254 -15.89 -13.90 7.73
C THR A 254 -16.23 -15.22 7.05
N ALA A 255 -15.44 -15.68 6.08
CA ALA A 255 -15.67 -16.94 5.40
C ALA A 255 -15.52 -18.13 6.34
N THR A 256 -16.32 -19.18 6.16
CA THR A 256 -16.21 -20.42 6.95
C THR A 256 -14.82 -21.07 6.85
N ALA A 257 -14.18 -20.97 5.68
CA ALA A 257 -12.81 -21.45 5.45
C ALA A 257 -11.74 -20.35 5.66
N GLY A 258 -12.12 -19.23 6.28
CA GLY A 258 -11.30 -18.03 6.36
C GLY A 258 -10.19 -18.13 7.40
N ASN A 259 -9.01 -17.62 7.07
CA ASN A 259 -7.80 -17.76 7.90
C ASN A 259 -7.13 -16.41 8.24
N GLY A 260 -6.48 -16.31 9.40
CA GLY A 260 -5.66 -15.15 9.75
C GLY A 260 -6.50 -13.89 9.99
N GLY A 261 -7.15 -13.78 11.14
CA GLY A 261 -8.06 -12.66 11.44
C GLY A 261 -7.37 -11.29 11.36
N ALA A 262 -6.10 -11.20 11.72
CA ALA A 262 -5.27 -10.04 11.45
C ALA A 262 -4.41 -10.24 10.19
N LEU A 263 -3.55 -11.25 10.21
CA LEU A 263 -2.51 -11.44 9.20
C LEU A 263 -2.61 -12.82 8.59
N SER A 264 -2.61 -12.90 7.26
CA SER A 264 -2.42 -14.14 6.52
C SER A 264 -1.22 -14.03 5.58
N GLY A 265 -0.21 -14.86 5.81
CA GLY A 265 0.95 -15.00 4.93
C GLY A 265 0.96 -16.37 4.24
N ASP A 266 0.89 -16.40 2.92
CA ASP A 266 1.03 -17.67 2.17
C ASP A 266 2.50 -18.15 2.18
N ALA A 267 3.45 -17.24 2.46
CA ALA A 267 4.87 -17.53 2.70
C ALA A 267 5.28 -17.27 4.17
N ASP A 268 6.54 -16.88 4.40
CA ASP A 268 7.10 -16.68 5.74
C ASP A 268 6.64 -15.35 6.34
N VAL A 269 6.25 -15.37 7.61
CA VAL A 269 5.98 -14.19 8.42
C VAL A 269 7.10 -14.04 9.43
N THR A 270 7.78 -12.90 9.43
CA THR A 270 8.86 -12.58 10.36
C THR A 270 8.50 -11.35 11.17
N ILE A 271 8.43 -11.51 12.49
CA ILE A 271 8.24 -10.42 13.44
C ILE A 271 9.47 -10.38 14.33
N SER A 272 10.32 -9.37 14.12
CA SER A 272 11.60 -9.30 14.80
C SER A 272 12.01 -7.88 15.14
N GLY A 273 12.71 -7.65 16.25
CA GLY A 273 13.30 -6.32 16.48
C GLY A 273 12.31 -5.20 16.83
N ASN A 274 11.04 -5.50 17.03
CA ASN A 274 10.03 -4.51 17.42
C ASN A 274 10.03 -4.32 18.95
N GLN A 275 9.69 -3.12 19.42
CA GLN A 275 9.54 -2.87 20.86
C GLN A 275 8.20 -3.42 21.39
N SER A 276 7.07 -3.21 20.72
CA SER A 276 5.84 -3.93 21.07
C SER A 276 5.06 -4.40 19.85
N VAL A 277 4.52 -5.62 19.93
CA VAL A 277 3.54 -6.13 18.96
C VAL A 277 2.37 -6.71 19.73
N THR A 278 1.14 -6.29 19.42
CA THR A 278 -0.07 -6.75 20.10
C THR A 278 -1.09 -7.22 19.08
N PHE A 279 -1.61 -8.43 19.30
CA PHE A 279 -2.81 -8.93 18.66
C PHE A 279 -3.88 -8.98 19.75
N SER A 280 -5.05 -8.37 19.50
CA SER A 280 -6.16 -8.36 20.46
C SER A 280 -7.48 -8.51 19.72
N GLY A 281 -8.35 -9.42 20.15
CA GLY A 281 -9.69 -9.58 19.60
C GLY A 281 -9.76 -9.94 18.11
N ASN A 282 -8.65 -10.37 17.49
CA ASN A 282 -8.64 -10.77 16.08
C ASN A 282 -9.29 -12.14 15.91
N GLN A 283 -10.09 -12.31 14.85
CA GLN A 283 -10.94 -13.48 14.68
C GLN A 283 -10.83 -14.08 13.28
N ALA A 284 -10.65 -15.39 13.22
CA ALA A 284 -10.80 -16.17 12.01
C ALA A 284 -11.74 -17.35 12.26
N VAL A 285 -12.54 -17.71 11.26
CA VAL A 285 -13.51 -18.80 11.39
C VAL A 285 -12.83 -20.16 11.33
N ALA A 286 -11.84 -20.34 10.45
CA ALA A 286 -11.14 -21.62 10.27
C ALA A 286 -9.84 -21.69 11.09
N ASN A 287 -8.79 -20.98 10.67
CA ASN A 287 -7.46 -21.12 11.27
C ASN A 287 -6.78 -19.77 11.56
N GLY A 288 -5.95 -19.74 12.60
CA GLY A 288 -5.10 -18.59 12.90
C GLY A 288 -5.89 -17.36 13.31
N GLY A 289 -6.56 -17.41 14.47
CA GLY A 289 -7.42 -16.32 14.97
C GLY A 289 -6.84 -14.93 14.76
N ALA A 290 -5.55 -14.75 15.10
CA ALA A 290 -4.78 -13.57 14.70
C ALA A 290 -3.92 -13.80 13.45
N ILE A 291 -3.04 -14.80 13.47
CA ILE A 291 -2.05 -15.03 12.41
C ILE A 291 -2.24 -16.41 11.79
N TYR A 292 -2.29 -16.46 10.46
CA TYR A 292 -2.14 -17.68 9.68
C TYR A 292 -0.92 -17.54 8.78
N ALA A 293 0.08 -18.40 8.94
CA ALA A 293 1.33 -18.33 8.20
C ALA A 293 1.88 -19.72 7.92
N LYS A 294 2.57 -19.89 6.79
CA LYS A 294 3.31 -21.12 6.50
C LYS A 294 4.43 -21.36 7.52
N LYS A 295 5.13 -20.28 7.86
CA LYS A 295 6.15 -20.25 8.92
C LYS A 295 6.08 -18.90 9.61
N LEU A 296 6.03 -18.94 10.94
CA LEU A 296 6.10 -17.75 11.78
C LEU A 296 7.45 -17.72 12.50
N THR A 297 8.23 -16.67 12.26
CA THR A 297 9.49 -16.40 12.95
C THR A 297 9.30 -15.23 13.90
N LEU A 298 9.51 -15.48 15.19
CA LEU A 298 9.44 -14.47 16.24
C LEU A 298 10.83 -14.31 16.84
N ALA A 299 11.36 -13.09 16.85
CA ALA A 299 12.65 -12.81 17.47
C ALA A 299 12.63 -11.48 18.23
N SER A 300 13.02 -11.51 19.51
CA SER A 300 13.16 -10.27 20.29
C SER A 300 14.28 -9.39 19.73
N GLY A 301 14.10 -8.08 19.73
CA GLY A 301 15.14 -7.11 19.36
C GLY A 301 16.24 -6.88 20.39
N GLY A 302 16.18 -7.56 21.54
CA GLY A 302 16.90 -7.15 22.76
C GLY A 302 16.23 -5.94 23.43
N GLY A 303 16.33 -5.87 24.77
CA GLY A 303 15.83 -4.73 25.56
C GLY A 303 14.31 -4.59 25.66
N GLY A 304 13.65 -5.41 26.49
CA GLY A 304 12.31 -5.11 27.03
C GLY A 304 11.12 -5.20 26.07
N GLY A 305 11.30 -5.60 24.81
CA GLY A 305 10.19 -5.75 23.87
C GLY A 305 9.29 -6.95 24.17
N TYR A 306 7.99 -6.81 23.92
CA TYR A 306 6.99 -7.86 24.19
C TYR A 306 6.04 -8.10 23.02
N LEU A 307 5.57 -9.34 22.93
CA LEU A 307 4.54 -9.81 22.01
C LEU A 307 3.34 -10.28 22.83
N LEU A 308 2.17 -9.69 22.58
CA LEU A 308 0.91 -10.04 23.24
C LEU A 308 -0.09 -10.58 22.21
N PHE A 309 -0.82 -11.63 22.58
CA PHE A 309 -1.91 -12.24 21.80
C PHE A 309 -3.21 -12.23 22.60
#